data_AF-A0A6C0L7Z5-F1
#
_entry.id   AF-A0A6C0L7Z5-F1
#
_cell.length_a   1.000
_cell.length_b   1.000
_cell.length_c   1.000
_cell.angle_alpha   90.00
_cell.angle_beta   90.00
_cell.angle_gamma   90.00
#
_symmetry.space_group_name_H-M   'P 1'
#
loop_
_entity.id
_entity.type
_entity.pdbx_description
1 polymer ?
#
loop_
_entity_poly.entity_id
_entity_poly.type
_entity_poly.pdbx_seq_one_letter_code
_entity_poly.pdbx_strand_id
1 'polypeptide(L)'
;MQSARNKTRKASVVSDQEASAPQPPPVPQPPPAPQPAPASAPSTSTAPAPAKPEVYGENPGLETFLNVNASEAFCRPWHRLERGLRLNRIRAFIAAEKAKLNLSDADTEALTNLLHRSLDKKLLNSKSAVVYSMETQEIQEIKGLIYHTNSDGRVLSQIVEKKGGVTFRKPH
;
A
#
# COMPACT_ATOMS: atom_id res chain seq x y z
N MET A 1 16.80 8.45 -62.58
CA MET A 1 17.97 9.33 -62.36
C MET A 1 17.50 10.77 -62.30
N GLN A 2 17.35 11.36 -61.11
CA GLN A 2 17.45 12.81 -60.91
C GLN A 2 18.01 13.06 -59.50
N SER A 3 19.12 13.80 -59.46
CA SER A 3 19.91 14.18 -58.29
C SER A 3 19.55 15.59 -57.85
N ALA A 4 19.43 15.82 -56.54
CA ALA A 4 19.74 17.10 -55.85
C ALA A 4 19.73 16.82 -54.34
N ARG A 5 20.86 16.51 -53.68
CA ARG A 5 21.83 17.46 -53.09
C ARG A 5 21.17 18.70 -52.50
N ASN A 6 21.03 18.74 -51.17
CA ASN A 6 21.14 20.02 -50.47
C ASN A 6 21.98 19.91 -49.20
N LYS A 7 22.79 20.95 -49.03
CA LYS A 7 24.04 21.01 -48.29
C LYS A 7 23.84 21.87 -47.05
N THR A 8 24.43 21.41 -45.94
CA THR A 8 24.99 22.14 -44.80
C THR A 8 24.47 23.55 -44.49
N ARG A 9 23.96 23.75 -43.27
CA ARG A 9 24.36 24.91 -42.45
C ARG A 9 24.38 24.55 -40.95
N LYS A 10 25.60 24.50 -40.42
CA LYS A 10 25.93 24.73 -39.02
C LYS A 10 25.48 26.14 -38.63
N ALA A 11 24.91 26.27 -37.45
CA ALA A 11 25.01 27.48 -36.64
C ALA A 11 25.12 27.04 -35.17
N SER A 12 26.29 27.29 -34.58
CA SER A 12 26.45 27.37 -33.14
C SER A 12 25.64 28.55 -32.63
N VAL A 13 24.94 28.36 -31.50
CA VAL A 13 24.89 29.39 -30.47
C VAL A 13 24.99 28.67 -29.13
N VAL A 14 26.14 28.87 -28.52
CA VAL A 14 26.40 28.69 -27.09
C VAL A 14 25.69 29.86 -26.40
N SER A 15 24.88 29.58 -25.40
CA SER A 15 24.49 30.58 -24.40
C SER A 15 24.57 29.90 -23.05
N ASP A 16 25.67 30.23 -22.39
CA ASP A 16 25.86 30.24 -20.94
C ASP A 16 24.58 30.76 -20.27
N GLN A 17 23.94 29.92 -19.46
CA GLN A 17 23.03 30.40 -18.44
C GLN A 17 23.53 29.90 -17.09
N GLU A 18 24.07 30.88 -16.40
CA GLU A 18 24.63 30.90 -15.07
C GLU A 18 23.73 30.22 -14.03
N ALA A 19 24.41 29.57 -13.09
CA ALA A 19 23.85 28.79 -12.02
C ALA A 19 22.89 29.59 -11.12
N SER A 20 21.70 29.04 -10.90
CA SER A 20 20.97 29.30 -9.66
C SER A 20 20.61 27.96 -9.04
N ALA A 21 21.50 27.49 -8.16
CA ALA A 21 21.25 26.31 -7.34
C ALA A 21 19.97 26.54 -6.53
N PRO A 22 19.04 25.57 -6.48
CA PRO A 22 17.90 25.64 -5.59
C PRO A 22 18.43 25.57 -4.15
N GLN A 23 18.12 26.60 -3.35
CA GLN A 23 18.38 26.58 -1.91
C GLN A 23 17.79 25.29 -1.29
N PRO A 24 18.53 24.60 -0.41
CA PRO A 24 17.97 23.46 0.31
C PRO A 24 16.81 23.94 1.19
N PRO A 25 15.73 23.15 1.32
CA PRO A 25 14.62 23.49 2.19
C PRO A 25 15.11 23.64 3.65
N PRO A 26 14.52 24.55 4.44
CA PRO A 26 14.85 24.68 5.85
C PRO A 26 14.60 23.36 6.57
N VAL A 27 15.63 22.88 7.26
CA VAL A 27 15.57 21.67 8.09
C VAL A 27 14.51 21.89 9.17
N PRO A 28 13.53 20.97 9.34
CA PRO A 28 12.59 21.05 10.44
C PRO A 28 13.34 20.94 11.77
N GLN A 29 13.18 21.95 12.63
CA GLN A 29 13.71 21.92 13.99
C GLN A 29 13.12 20.72 14.75
N PRO A 30 13.93 19.95 15.50
CA PRO A 30 13.43 18.90 16.36
C PRO A 30 12.56 19.51 17.49
N PRO A 31 11.48 18.82 17.91
CA PRO A 31 10.67 19.27 19.04
C PRO A 31 11.53 19.36 20.32
N PRO A 32 11.29 20.35 21.19
CA PRO A 32 11.98 20.44 22.47
C PRO A 32 11.71 19.18 23.30
N ALA A 33 12.77 18.64 23.91
CA ALA A 33 12.71 17.46 24.76
C ALA A 33 11.68 17.65 25.90
N PRO A 34 10.92 16.60 26.26
CA PRO A 34 10.06 16.64 27.44
C PRO A 34 10.92 16.80 28.70
N GLN A 35 10.60 17.81 29.51
CA GLN A 35 11.16 17.99 30.84
C GLN A 35 10.88 16.75 31.70
N PRO A 36 11.80 16.34 32.60
CA PRO A 36 11.54 15.27 33.54
C PRO A 36 10.48 15.70 34.55
N ALA A 37 9.40 14.92 34.65
CA ALA A 37 8.40 15.10 35.70
C ALA A 37 9.05 14.87 37.09
N PRO A 38 8.72 15.67 38.11
CA PRO A 38 9.18 15.43 39.47
C PRO A 38 8.57 14.13 40.02
N ALA A 39 9.43 13.31 40.61
CA ALA A 39 9.05 12.10 41.33
C ALA A 39 8.10 12.44 42.48
N SER A 40 6.80 12.17 42.32
CA SER A 40 5.87 12.05 43.43
C SER A 40 5.87 10.60 43.91
N ALA A 41 6.61 10.35 44.99
CA ALA A 41 6.26 9.26 45.89
C ALA A 41 4.93 9.60 46.59
N PRO A 42 4.12 8.59 46.90
CA PRO A 42 3.71 8.48 48.30
C PRO A 42 3.81 7.06 48.84
N SER A 43 4.34 6.96 50.05
CA SER A 43 4.29 5.79 50.92
C SER A 43 2.90 5.58 51.53
N THR A 44 2.71 4.38 52.08
CA THR A 44 1.66 3.92 53.04
C THR A 44 0.33 3.46 52.41
N SER A 45 0.07 2.16 52.38
CA SER A 45 -0.46 1.30 53.46
C SER A 45 -1.98 1.38 53.56
N THR A 46 -2.66 0.34 53.06
CA THR A 46 -3.82 -0.35 53.69
C THR A 46 -4.35 -1.36 52.70
N ALA A 47 -4.12 -2.64 52.99
CA ALA A 47 -4.85 -3.73 52.38
C ALA A 47 -6.22 -3.88 53.08
N PRO A 48 -7.32 -3.97 52.33
CA PRO A 48 -8.50 -4.71 52.75
C PRO A 48 -8.66 -5.99 51.92
N ALA A 49 -9.27 -6.97 52.57
CA ALA A 49 -9.54 -8.35 52.19
C ALA A 49 -10.25 -8.53 50.82
N PRO A 50 -10.33 -9.77 50.29
CA PRO A 50 -10.54 -10.05 48.87
C PRO A 50 -12.00 -9.83 48.47
N ALA A 51 -12.26 -8.70 47.81
CA ALA A 51 -13.49 -8.51 47.06
C ALA A 51 -13.42 -9.31 45.76
N LYS A 52 -14.53 -9.99 45.48
CA LYS A 52 -14.86 -10.85 44.34
C LYS A 52 -14.25 -10.37 43.01
N PRO A 53 -13.89 -11.27 42.08
CA PRO A 53 -13.51 -10.88 40.73
C PRO A 53 -14.71 -10.21 40.07
N GLU A 54 -14.73 -8.89 40.15
CA GLU A 54 -15.63 -8.02 39.43
C GLU A 54 -15.30 -8.23 37.95
N VAL A 55 -16.16 -9.02 37.30
CA VAL A 55 -16.11 -9.28 35.86
C VAL A 55 -16.13 -7.91 35.18
N TYR A 56 -15.00 -7.51 34.62
CA TYR A 56 -14.87 -6.28 33.86
C TYR A 56 -16.04 -6.19 32.88
N GLY A 57 -16.83 -5.13 33.03
CA GLY A 57 -18.11 -4.96 32.37
C GLY A 57 -18.04 -5.20 30.86
N GLU A 58 -18.59 -6.34 30.45
CA GLU A 58 -19.07 -6.57 29.09
C GLU A 58 -20.12 -5.48 28.83
N ASN A 59 -19.72 -4.41 28.15
CA ASN A 59 -20.66 -3.39 27.70
C ASN A 59 -21.24 -3.89 26.37
N PRO A 60 -22.45 -4.50 26.36
CA PRO A 60 -23.00 -5.07 25.13
C PRO A 60 -23.20 -4.01 24.03
N GLY A 61 -23.39 -2.74 24.42
CA GLY A 61 -23.43 -1.61 23.49
C GLY A 61 -22.08 -1.34 22.80
N LEU A 62 -20.96 -1.54 23.51
CA LEU A 62 -19.62 -1.39 22.94
C LEU A 62 -19.31 -2.56 22.00
N GLU A 63 -19.65 -3.79 22.37
CA GLU A 63 -19.51 -4.95 21.48
C GLU A 63 -20.33 -4.80 20.20
N THR A 64 -21.58 -4.34 20.33
CA THR A 64 -22.46 -4.11 19.18
C THR A 64 -21.89 -3.02 18.27
N PHE A 65 -21.44 -1.90 18.84
CA PHE A 65 -20.84 -0.81 18.07
C PHE A 65 -19.56 -1.26 17.34
N LEU A 66 -18.69 -2.01 18.02
CA LEU A 66 -17.47 -2.57 17.43
C LEU A 66 -17.79 -3.56 16.31
N ASN A 67 -18.78 -4.44 16.48
CA ASN A 67 -19.19 -5.40 15.46
C ASN A 67 -19.81 -4.74 14.22
N VAL A 68 -20.65 -3.71 14.41
CA VAL A 68 -21.23 -2.95 13.29
C VAL A 68 -20.13 -2.22 12.54
N ASN A 69 -19.22 -1.52 13.24
CA ASN A 69 -18.11 -0.84 12.58
C ASN A 69 -17.18 -1.82 11.85
N ALA A 70 -16.90 -2.98 12.45
CA ALA A 70 -16.06 -4.01 11.84
C ALA A 70 -16.72 -4.61 10.59
N SER A 71 -18.03 -4.87 10.63
CA SER A 71 -18.78 -5.44 9.50
C SER A 71 -18.91 -4.44 8.35
N GLU A 72 -19.20 -3.18 8.66
CA GLU A 72 -19.28 -2.09 7.67
C GLU A 72 -17.92 -1.75 7.05
N ALA A 73 -16.82 -1.99 7.77
CA ALA A 73 -15.49 -1.68 7.28
C ALA A 73 -15.13 -2.49 6.02
N PHE A 74 -15.65 -3.72 5.87
CA PHE A 74 -15.41 -4.57 4.70
C PHE A 74 -16.35 -4.27 3.52
N CYS A 75 -17.52 -3.70 3.77
CA CYS A 75 -18.45 -3.29 2.70
C CYS A 75 -17.97 -2.06 1.93
N ARG A 76 -16.85 -1.44 2.34
CA ARG A 76 -16.28 -0.27 1.67
C ARG A 76 -15.60 -0.68 0.35
N PRO A 77 -15.69 0.15 -0.69
CA PRO A 77 -14.98 -0.13 -1.94
C PRO A 77 -13.47 -0.10 -1.71
N TRP A 78 -12.73 -0.93 -2.46
CA TRP A 78 -11.29 -1.17 -2.28
C TRP A 78 -10.43 0.08 -1.99
N HIS A 79 -10.60 1.15 -2.77
CA HIS A 79 -9.86 2.41 -2.62
C HIS A 79 -10.14 3.17 -1.31
N ARG A 80 -11.26 2.87 -0.61
CA ARG A 80 -11.65 3.44 0.69
C ARG A 80 -11.36 2.51 1.87
N LEU A 81 -10.85 1.29 1.63
CA LEU A 81 -10.42 0.40 2.71
C LEU A 81 -9.15 0.94 3.37
N GLU A 82 -9.04 0.76 4.68
CA GLU A 82 -7.79 1.05 5.42
C GLU A 82 -6.66 0.11 4.98
N ARG A 83 -5.40 0.55 5.10
CA ARG A 83 -4.24 -0.27 4.69
C ARG A 83 -4.22 -1.65 5.35
N GLY A 84 -4.56 -1.72 6.64
CA GLY A 84 -4.63 -2.99 7.38
C GLY A 84 -5.69 -3.95 6.82
N LEU A 85 -6.87 -3.43 6.47
CA LEU A 85 -7.96 -4.23 5.87
C LEU A 85 -7.57 -4.75 4.49
N ARG A 86 -6.90 -3.92 3.67
CA ARG A 86 -6.40 -4.36 2.35
C ARG A 86 -5.41 -5.51 2.47
N LEU A 87 -4.48 -5.44 3.43
CA LEU A 87 -3.53 -6.53 3.69
C LEU A 87 -4.23 -7.81 4.13
N ASN A 88 -5.24 -7.71 5.00
CA ASN A 88 -6.05 -8.85 5.40
C ASN A 88 -6.73 -9.51 4.19
N ARG A 89 -7.33 -8.72 3.29
CA ARG A 89 -7.95 -9.22 2.05
C ARG A 89 -6.94 -9.84 1.07
N ILE A 90 -5.75 -9.26 0.96
CA ILE A 90 -4.67 -9.83 0.12
C ILE A 90 -4.22 -11.19 0.65
N ARG A 91 -4.12 -11.36 1.98
CA ARG A 91 -3.78 -12.67 2.56
C ARG A 91 -4.83 -13.73 2.22
N ALA A 92 -6.12 -13.38 2.30
CA ALA A 92 -7.20 -14.26 1.89
C ALA A 92 -7.12 -14.63 0.40
N PHE A 93 -6.84 -13.65 -0.47
CA PHE A 93 -6.64 -13.87 -1.90
C PHE A 93 -5.48 -14.82 -2.18
N ILE A 94 -4.34 -14.63 -1.53
CA ILE A 94 -3.16 -15.50 -1.69
C ILE A 94 -3.46 -16.92 -1.23
N ALA A 95 -4.20 -17.10 -0.12
CA ALA A 95 -4.59 -18.41 0.36
C ALA A 95 -5.50 -19.14 -0.65
N ALA A 96 -6.47 -18.43 -1.23
CA ALA A 96 -7.33 -18.96 -2.28
C ALA A 96 -6.51 -19.32 -3.54
N GLU A 97 -5.57 -18.46 -3.95
CA GLU A 97 -4.74 -18.70 -5.12
C GLU A 97 -3.75 -19.85 -4.91
N LYS A 98 -3.22 -20.01 -3.69
CA LYS A 98 -2.39 -21.15 -3.29
C LYS A 98 -3.16 -22.46 -3.47
N ALA A 99 -4.40 -22.52 -3.01
CA ALA A 99 -5.26 -23.70 -3.17
C ALA A 99 -5.64 -23.96 -4.64
N LYS A 100 -5.85 -22.89 -5.41
CA LYS A 100 -6.26 -22.97 -6.82
C LYS A 100 -5.13 -23.41 -7.76
N LEU A 101 -3.93 -22.86 -7.56
CA LEU A 101 -2.76 -23.10 -8.43
C LEU A 101 -1.77 -24.12 -7.84
N ASN A 102 -2.02 -24.63 -6.62
CA ASN A 102 -1.11 -25.49 -5.87
C ASN A 102 0.31 -24.91 -5.78
N LEU A 103 0.39 -23.61 -5.46
CA LEU A 103 1.66 -22.89 -5.31
C LEU A 103 2.48 -23.47 -4.14
N SER A 104 3.79 -23.56 -4.35
CA SER A 104 4.74 -23.86 -3.28
C SER A 104 4.72 -22.75 -2.21
N ASP A 105 5.11 -23.08 -0.98
CA ASP A 105 5.25 -22.09 0.09
C ASP A 105 6.20 -20.95 -0.29
N ALA A 106 7.28 -21.27 -1.01
CA ALA A 106 8.24 -20.27 -1.51
C ALA A 106 7.60 -19.30 -2.52
N ASP A 107 6.79 -19.80 -3.45
CA ASP A 107 6.11 -18.98 -4.45
C ASP A 107 4.97 -18.15 -3.80
N THR A 108 4.31 -18.72 -2.78
CA THR A 108 3.29 -18.03 -1.97
C THR A 108 3.90 -16.86 -1.22
N GLU A 109 5.08 -17.04 -0.62
CA GLU A 109 5.82 -15.97 0.06
C GLU A 109 6.27 -14.89 -0.93
N ALA A 110 6.79 -15.28 -2.10
CA ALA A 110 7.18 -14.36 -3.15
C ALA A 110 5.97 -13.52 -3.62
N LEU A 111 4.81 -14.14 -3.84
CA LEU A 111 3.56 -13.47 -4.19
C LEU A 111 3.10 -12.52 -3.07
N THR A 112 3.19 -12.94 -1.80
CA THR A 112 2.86 -12.10 -0.64
C THR A 112 3.71 -10.84 -0.60
N ASN A 113 5.03 -11.00 -0.74
CA ASN A 113 5.97 -9.90 -0.77
C ASN A 113 5.76 -8.97 -1.98
N LEU A 114 5.43 -9.53 -3.14
CA LEU A 114 5.09 -8.77 -4.35
C LEU A 114 3.85 -7.89 -4.14
N LEU A 115 2.77 -8.47 -3.60
CA LEU A 115 1.52 -7.74 -3.37
C LEU A 115 1.66 -6.68 -2.27
N HIS A 116 2.42 -6.97 -1.20
CA HIS A 116 2.75 -5.98 -0.17
C HIS A 116 3.55 -4.80 -0.76
N ARG A 117 4.63 -5.07 -1.50
CA ARG A 117 5.44 -4.02 -2.14
C ARG A 117 4.61 -3.20 -3.13
N SER A 118 3.70 -3.84 -3.86
CA SER A 118 2.84 -3.16 -4.84
C SER A 118 1.78 -2.27 -4.18
N LEU A 119 1.28 -2.65 -2.99
CA LEU A 119 0.45 -1.77 -2.17
C LEU A 119 1.23 -0.54 -1.68
N ASP A 120 2.46 -0.75 -1.19
CA ASP A 120 3.29 0.33 -0.66
C ASP A 120 3.68 1.34 -1.74
N LYS A 121 3.96 0.84 -2.95
CA LYS A 121 4.18 1.67 -4.15
C LYS A 121 2.90 2.29 -4.73
N LYS A 122 1.74 2.09 -4.09
CA LYS A 122 0.42 2.60 -4.50
C LYS A 122 -0.11 2.07 -5.85
N LEU A 123 0.49 1.02 -6.44
CA LEU A 123 0.00 0.40 -7.68
C LEU A 123 -1.41 -0.16 -7.51
N LEU A 124 -1.66 -0.78 -6.36
CA LEU A 124 -2.94 -1.40 -6.04
C LEU A 124 -3.89 -0.44 -5.31
N ASN A 125 -3.66 0.87 -5.32
CA ASN A 125 -4.55 1.83 -4.62
C ASN A 125 -5.79 2.20 -5.47
N SER A 126 -5.68 2.14 -6.79
CA SER A 126 -6.75 2.57 -7.69
C SER A 126 -7.92 1.58 -7.74
N LYS A 127 -9.15 2.11 -7.88
CA LYS A 127 -10.37 1.31 -8.10
C LYS A 127 -10.26 0.40 -9.33
N SER A 128 -9.50 0.80 -10.33
CA SER A 128 -9.29 0.02 -11.55
C SER A 128 -8.29 -1.12 -11.41
N ALA A 129 -7.40 -1.08 -10.42
CA ALA A 129 -6.29 -2.02 -10.26
C ALA A 129 -6.73 -3.35 -9.61
N VAL A 130 -7.77 -3.32 -8.78
CA VAL A 130 -8.27 -4.50 -8.07
C VAL A 130 -9.77 -4.62 -8.26
N VAL A 131 -10.23 -5.77 -8.74
CA VAL A 131 -11.64 -6.13 -8.83
C VAL A 131 -12.05 -6.67 -7.47
N TYR A 132 -12.70 -5.83 -6.68
CA TYR A 132 -13.16 -6.17 -5.34
C TYR A 132 -14.68 -6.29 -5.29
N SER A 133 -15.16 -7.38 -4.72
CA SER A 133 -16.58 -7.63 -4.48
C SER A 133 -16.96 -7.17 -3.08
N MET A 134 -17.89 -6.21 -2.98
CA MET A 134 -18.38 -5.75 -1.68
C MET A 134 -19.33 -6.76 -1.03
N GLU A 135 -19.99 -7.60 -1.85
CA GLU A 135 -20.95 -8.61 -1.37
C GLU A 135 -20.24 -9.81 -0.76
N THR A 136 -19.22 -10.35 -1.46
CA THR A 136 -18.43 -11.49 -0.96
C THR A 136 -17.25 -11.04 -0.10
N GLN A 137 -16.97 -9.73 -0.04
CA GLN A 137 -15.87 -9.11 0.70
C GLN A 137 -14.50 -9.67 0.31
N GLU A 138 -14.35 -10.09 -0.95
CA GLU A 138 -13.18 -10.77 -1.49
C GLU A 138 -12.63 -10.08 -2.74
N ILE A 139 -11.32 -10.26 -2.95
CA ILE A 139 -10.65 -9.84 -4.17
C ILE A 139 -10.91 -10.91 -5.22
N GLN A 140 -11.61 -10.56 -6.30
CA GLN A 140 -11.84 -11.47 -7.41
C GLN A 140 -10.62 -11.56 -8.33
N GLU A 141 -10.02 -10.41 -8.63
CA GLU A 141 -8.88 -10.32 -9.55
C GLU A 141 -8.02 -9.09 -9.25
N ILE A 142 -6.71 -9.24 -9.41
CA ILE A 142 -5.74 -8.15 -9.38
C ILE A 142 -5.28 -7.88 -10.81
N LYS A 143 -5.63 -6.71 -11.36
CA LYS A 143 -5.26 -6.37 -12.74
C LYS A 143 -3.75 -6.18 -12.87
N GLY A 144 -3.21 -6.80 -13.91
CA GLY A 144 -1.78 -6.78 -14.20
C GLY A 144 -0.99 -7.84 -13.44
N LEU A 145 -1.62 -8.64 -12.59
CA LEU A 145 -0.98 -9.83 -12.02
C LEU A 145 -0.85 -10.90 -13.10
N ILE A 146 0.38 -11.30 -13.40
CA ILE A 146 0.72 -12.33 -14.38
C ILE A 146 1.50 -13.44 -13.68
N TYR A 147 1.13 -14.68 -13.99
CA TYR A 147 1.83 -15.87 -13.54
C TYR A 147 2.64 -16.44 -14.71
N HIS A 148 3.92 -16.69 -14.48
CA HIS A 148 4.83 -17.32 -15.42
C HIS A 148 5.33 -18.63 -14.81
N THR A 149 5.00 -19.75 -15.43
CA THR A 149 5.56 -21.05 -15.04
C THR A 149 6.86 -21.26 -15.80
N ASN A 150 7.97 -21.34 -15.07
CA ASN A 150 9.26 -21.69 -15.67
C ASN A 150 9.36 -23.20 -15.94
N SER A 151 10.31 -23.58 -16.80
CA SER A 151 10.62 -24.98 -17.10
C SER A 151 10.99 -25.82 -15.88
N ASP A 152 11.48 -25.18 -14.80
CA ASP A 152 11.74 -25.79 -13.49
C ASP A 152 10.46 -26.04 -12.66
N GLY A 153 9.27 -25.74 -13.18
CA GLY A 153 7.99 -25.91 -12.49
C GLY A 153 7.67 -24.83 -11.45
N ARG A 154 8.53 -23.82 -11.27
CA ARG A 154 8.29 -22.68 -10.37
C ARG A 154 7.35 -21.66 -10.99
N VAL A 155 6.48 -21.07 -10.18
CA VAL A 155 5.54 -20.04 -10.62
C VAL A 155 6.06 -18.66 -10.20
N LEU A 156 6.55 -17.89 -11.16
CA LEU A 156 6.88 -16.49 -10.97
C LEU A 156 5.63 -15.61 -11.07
N SER A 157 5.40 -14.79 -10.05
CA SER A 157 4.36 -13.77 -10.08
C SER A 157 4.97 -12.40 -10.38
N GLN A 158 4.35 -11.66 -11.29
CA GLN A 158 4.76 -10.30 -11.63
C GLN A 158 3.54 -9.39 -11.78
N ILE A 159 3.64 -8.14 -11.33
CA ILE A 159 2.64 -7.11 -11.61
C ILE A 159 3.13 -6.21 -12.73
N VAL A 160 2.41 -6.20 -13.86
CA VAL A 160 2.65 -5.30 -14.99
C VAL A 160 1.88 -4.01 -14.79
N GLU A 161 2.62 -2.90 -14.68
CA GLU A 161 2.03 -1.57 -14.63
C GLU A 161 1.53 -1.19 -16.01
N LYS A 162 0.20 -1.06 -16.17
CA LYS A 162 -0.36 -0.41 -17.35
C LYS A 162 -0.14 1.09 -17.21
N LYS A 163 1.08 1.54 -17.52
CA LYS A 163 1.48 2.95 -17.53
C LYS A 163 0.45 3.70 -18.38
N GLY A 164 -0.34 4.56 -17.74
CA GLY A 164 -1.42 5.31 -18.39
C GLY A 164 -0.88 5.99 -19.63
N GLY A 165 -1.52 5.73 -20.77
CA GLY A 165 -1.10 6.28 -22.05
C GLY A 165 -1.01 7.80 -21.94
N VAL A 166 0.18 8.35 -22.18
CA VAL A 166 0.38 9.77 -22.42
C VAL A 166 -0.45 10.12 -23.64
N THR A 167 -1.61 10.75 -23.43
CA THR A 167 -2.37 11.35 -24.52
C THR A 167 -1.56 12.54 -25.04
N PHE A 168 -0.80 12.31 -26.12
CA PHE A 168 -0.24 13.40 -26.91
C PHE A 168 -1.41 14.16 -27.54
N ARG A 169 -1.81 15.27 -26.92
CA ARG A 169 -2.68 16.23 -27.60
C ARG A 169 -1.84 16.92 -28.67
N LYS A 170 -2.15 16.66 -29.93
CA LYS A 170 -1.63 17.41 -31.08
C LYS A 170 -2.03 18.88 -30.91
N PRO A 171 -1.10 19.84 -30.89
CA PRO A 171 -1.46 21.24 -31.04
C PRO A 171 -1.95 21.46 -32.47
N HIS A 172 -3.12 22.09 -32.58
CA HIS A 172 -3.68 22.62 -33.83
C HIS A 172 -3.09 24.01 -34.09
#